data_AF-A0A8S3F0D9-F1
#
_entry.id   AF-A0A8S3F0D9-F1
#
_cell.length_a   1.000
_cell.length_b   1.000
_cell.length_c   1.000
_cell.angle_alpha   90.00
_cell.angle_beta   90.00
_cell.angle_gamma   90.00
#
_symmetry.space_group_name_H-M   'P 1'
#
loop_
_entity.id
_entity.type
_entity.pdbx_description
1 polymer ?
#
loop_
_entity_poly.entity_id
_entity_poly.type
_entity_poly.pdbx_seq_one_letter_code
_entity_poly.pdbx_strand_id
1 'polypeptide(L)'
;MLSLSQYHPSLAKNHVLVAQAYIGRELYSDAIKYFENAVEIQRLNLASDHLEIKLVYYQMGDVHCMMNQLDQAHEKYEFAENDISEDNDEDDTDTDTGYDQRRLLARVSMNQHLATVYGRRSGLETAEADARLADMTIAIEKYSESIDILKDLYPFDTSIQPLDILTLVERLKQLAFCHEHLADAMALDGSDEAESTYKEALAIQAKLFQYADTNRGEIIRKIGRYYEQNQSDQETAISYYQEAVNESLESAATITTYYTLGRLTVEWKEDSDAASAYYNEAYKLINEDNTILKAIMREKCPTIQDSSHSEGDDKVVQESSENKRGEDTTENAENTLEPSE
;
A
#
# COMPACT_ATOMS: atom_id res chain seq x y z
N MET A 1 42.10 27.42 34.01
CA MET A 1 40.95 26.48 33.92
C MET A 1 39.99 27.06 32.91
N LEU A 2 40.00 26.56 31.68
CA LEU A 2 38.86 26.74 30.79
C LEU A 2 37.73 25.94 31.44
N SER A 3 36.72 26.63 31.99
CA SER A 3 35.49 25.94 32.36
C SER A 3 34.99 25.24 31.11
N LEU A 4 34.84 23.91 31.13
CA LEU A 4 33.81 23.30 30.30
C LEU A 4 32.52 23.92 30.81
N SER A 5 32.10 25.03 30.19
CA SER A 5 30.83 25.64 30.55
C SER A 5 29.77 24.58 30.28
N GLN A 6 28.77 24.49 31.15
CA GLN A 6 27.61 23.60 31.01
C GLN A 6 26.79 23.87 29.72
N TYR A 7 27.26 24.77 28.86
CA TYR A 7 26.65 25.22 27.62
C TYR A 7 27.60 25.12 26.42
N HIS A 8 28.67 24.31 26.50
CA HIS A 8 29.55 24.14 25.34
C HIS A 8 28.77 23.57 24.14
N PRO A 9 28.90 24.11 22.91
CA PRO A 9 28.09 23.70 21.75
C PRO A 9 28.12 22.20 21.42
N SER A 10 29.22 21.50 21.75
CA SER A 10 29.29 20.04 21.57
C SER A 10 28.32 19.26 22.46
N LEU A 11 27.85 19.84 23.57
CA LEU A 11 26.87 19.22 24.45
C LEU A 11 25.50 19.11 23.78
N ALA A 12 25.11 20.11 22.97
CA ALA A 12 23.87 20.04 22.19
C ALA A 12 23.87 18.84 21.23
N LYS A 13 24.99 18.58 20.54
CA LYS A 13 25.14 17.41 19.67
C LYS A 13 24.98 16.10 20.44
N ASN A 14 25.49 16.01 21.67
CA ASN A 14 25.28 14.84 22.52
C ASN A 14 23.80 14.66 22.89
N HIS A 15 23.10 15.74 23.23
CA HIS A 15 21.66 15.69 23.51
C HIS A 15 20.86 15.19 22.30
N VAL A 16 21.18 15.67 21.08
CA VAL A 16 20.58 15.17 19.82
C VAL A 16 20.81 13.66 19.63
N LEU A 17 22.04 13.18 19.83
CA LEU A 17 22.36 11.75 19.71
C LEU A 17 21.60 10.91 20.76
N VAL A 18 21.48 11.42 21.98
CA VAL A 18 20.69 10.74 23.03
C VAL A 18 19.22 10.70 22.65
N ALA A 19 18.65 11.80 22.15
CA ALA A 19 17.27 11.84 21.66
C ALA A 19 17.04 10.78 20.57
N GLN A 20 17.93 10.67 19.58
CA GLN A 20 17.86 9.63 18.54
C GLN A 20 17.90 8.21 19.13
N ALA A 21 18.70 7.96 20.17
CA ALA A 21 18.71 6.68 20.86
C ALA A 21 17.41 6.38 21.62
N TYR A 22 16.70 7.40 22.10
CA TYR A 22 15.36 7.26 22.69
C TYR A 22 14.28 7.02 21.62
N ILE A 23 14.38 7.68 20.45
CA ILE A 23 13.51 7.41 19.30
C ILE A 23 13.62 5.94 18.88
N GLY A 24 14.84 5.39 18.77
CA GLY A 24 15.05 3.97 18.45
C GLY A 24 14.52 3.00 19.50
N ARG A 25 14.09 3.49 20.67
CA ARG A 25 13.40 2.74 21.73
C ARG A 25 11.92 3.10 21.86
N GLU A 26 11.39 3.89 20.93
CA GLU A 26 10.00 4.38 20.93
C GLU A 26 9.64 5.22 22.17
N LEU A 27 10.64 5.76 22.86
CA LEU A 27 10.49 6.61 24.05
C LEU A 27 10.43 8.09 23.63
N TYR A 28 9.39 8.44 22.88
CA TYR A 28 9.27 9.73 22.19
C TYR A 28 9.24 10.94 23.12
N SER A 29 8.53 10.87 24.24
CA SER A 29 8.46 11.97 25.19
C SER A 29 9.82 12.30 25.82
N ASP A 30 10.69 11.30 26.01
CA ASP A 30 12.04 11.54 26.50
C ASP A 30 12.92 12.09 25.38
N ALA A 31 12.80 11.59 24.14
CA ALA A 31 13.50 12.16 23.00
C ALA A 31 13.22 13.67 22.83
N ILE A 32 11.96 14.09 22.96
CA ILE A 32 11.56 15.51 22.92
C ILE A 32 12.29 16.33 23.99
N LYS A 33 12.34 15.87 25.24
CA LYS A 33 13.08 16.58 26.32
C LYS A 33 14.56 16.75 25.99
N TYR A 34 15.18 15.74 25.39
CA TYR A 34 16.58 15.84 24.97
C TYR A 34 16.77 16.83 23.81
N PHE A 35 15.85 16.89 22.86
CA PHE A 35 15.86 17.92 21.82
C PHE A 35 15.65 19.33 22.39
N GLU A 36 14.72 19.53 23.31
CA GLU A 36 14.50 20.83 23.98
C GLU A 36 15.78 21.32 24.68
N ASN A 37 16.47 20.42 25.39
CA ASN A 37 17.77 20.73 26.00
C ASN A 37 18.84 21.09 24.96
N ALA A 38 18.85 20.42 23.80
CA ALA A 38 19.77 20.76 22.71
C ALA A 38 19.49 22.16 22.16
N VAL A 39 18.22 22.51 21.94
CA VAL A 39 17.80 23.84 21.49
C VAL A 39 18.17 24.91 22.52
N GLU A 40 17.97 24.67 23.81
CA GLU A 40 18.35 25.61 24.87
C GLU A 40 19.86 25.92 24.84
N ILE A 41 20.69 24.88 24.74
CA ILE A 41 22.15 25.04 24.64
C ILE A 41 22.52 25.77 23.35
N GLN A 42 21.90 25.42 22.21
CA GLN A 42 22.19 26.06 20.92
C GLN A 42 21.83 27.55 20.93
N ARG A 43 20.67 27.94 21.49
CA ARG A 43 20.23 29.34 21.58
C ARG A 43 21.14 30.23 22.43
N LEU A 44 21.90 29.65 23.35
CA LEU A 44 22.90 30.40 24.13
C LEU A 44 24.19 30.68 23.36
N ASN A 45 24.42 29.99 22.24
CA ASN A 45 25.68 30.02 21.49
C ASN A 45 25.53 30.38 20.01
N LEU A 46 24.32 30.29 19.45
CA LEU A 46 24.01 30.44 18.03
C LEU A 46 22.86 31.43 17.86
N ALA A 47 22.81 32.09 16.71
CA ALA A 47 21.65 32.87 16.29
C ALA A 47 20.40 31.97 16.21
N SER A 48 19.23 32.55 16.43
CA SER A 48 17.95 31.83 16.52
C SER A 48 17.54 31.12 15.22
N ASP A 49 18.02 31.61 14.08
CA ASP A 49 17.76 31.12 12.73
C ASP A 49 18.80 30.10 12.23
N HIS A 50 19.84 29.81 13.03
CA HIS A 50 20.93 28.93 12.66
C HIS A 50 20.45 27.50 12.31
N LEU A 51 20.93 26.92 11.20
CA LEU A 51 20.48 25.61 10.70
C LEU A 51 20.51 24.49 11.73
N GLU A 52 21.53 24.42 12.57
CA GLU A 52 21.61 23.40 13.64
C GLU A 52 20.42 23.46 14.62
N ILE A 53 19.81 24.63 14.82
CA ILE A 53 18.55 24.76 15.59
C ILE A 53 17.38 24.27 14.74
N LYS A 54 17.28 24.73 13.48
CA LYS A 54 16.21 24.32 12.54
C LYS A 54 16.16 22.80 12.37
N LEU A 55 17.31 22.13 12.25
CA LEU A 55 17.43 20.67 12.15
C LEU A 55 16.88 19.94 13.39
N VAL A 56 17.06 20.49 14.59
CA VAL A 56 16.46 19.92 15.80
C VAL A 56 14.93 20.06 15.78
N TYR A 57 14.41 21.19 15.31
CA TYR A 57 12.97 21.38 15.13
C TYR A 57 12.36 20.42 14.10
N TYR A 58 13.03 20.18 12.97
CA TYR A 58 12.62 19.11 12.04
C TYR A 58 12.53 17.75 12.74
N GLN A 59 13.54 17.37 13.52
CA GLN A 59 13.55 16.10 14.25
C GLN A 59 12.45 16.02 15.31
N MET A 60 12.13 17.13 15.99
CA MET A 60 10.99 17.18 16.92
C MET A 60 9.66 17.01 16.17
N GLY A 61 9.50 17.62 15.00
CA GLY A 61 8.35 17.41 14.12
C GLY A 61 8.22 15.95 13.69
N ASP A 62 9.33 15.30 13.32
CA ASP A 62 9.37 13.87 12.96
C ASP A 62 8.90 12.99 14.14
N VAL A 63 9.35 13.30 15.36
CA VAL A 63 8.90 12.59 16.57
C VAL A 63 7.41 12.78 16.83
N HIS A 64 6.87 14.00 16.65
CA HIS A 64 5.43 14.22 16.78
C HIS A 64 4.63 13.46 15.71
N CYS A 65 5.13 13.36 14.47
CA CYS A 65 4.55 12.48 13.46
C CYS A 65 4.53 11.01 13.90
N MET A 66 5.62 10.50 14.50
CA MET A 66 5.67 9.13 15.05
C MET A 66 4.65 8.93 16.18
N MET A 67 4.31 9.98 16.92
CA MET A 67 3.27 9.99 17.94
C MET A 67 1.85 10.25 17.39
N ASN A 68 1.69 10.40 16.08
CA ASN A 68 0.43 10.77 15.41
C ASN A 68 -0.15 12.12 15.92
N GLN A 69 0.73 13.04 16.29
CA GLN A 69 0.46 14.36 16.85
C GLN A 69 0.64 15.43 15.78
N LEU A 70 -0.30 15.50 14.85
CA LEU A 70 -0.16 16.29 13.62
C LEU A 70 -0.04 17.80 13.88
N ASP A 71 -0.84 18.34 14.81
CA ASP A 71 -0.81 19.77 15.13
C ASP A 71 0.54 20.19 15.71
N GLN A 72 1.09 19.39 16.64
CA GLN A 72 2.42 19.64 17.20
C GLN A 72 3.51 19.45 16.15
N ALA A 73 3.37 18.48 15.23
CA ALA A 73 4.34 18.27 14.16
C ALA A 73 4.42 19.51 13.25
N HIS A 74 3.26 20.04 12.81
CA HIS A 74 3.18 21.26 12.01
C HIS A 74 3.80 22.46 12.73
N GLU A 75 3.51 22.65 14.02
CA GLU A 75 4.12 23.73 14.81
C GLU A 75 5.67 23.67 14.77
N LYS A 76 6.25 22.47 14.90
CA LYS A 76 7.71 22.32 14.85
C LYS A 76 8.29 22.50 13.46
N TYR A 77 7.63 21.99 12.44
CA TYR A 77 8.07 22.16 11.05
C TYR A 77 7.94 23.62 10.57
N GLU A 78 6.87 24.32 10.94
CA GLU A 78 6.70 25.74 10.67
C GLU A 78 7.83 26.56 11.31
N PHE A 79 8.18 26.27 12.56
CA PHE A 79 9.33 26.90 13.20
C PHE A 79 10.64 26.63 12.44
N ALA A 80 10.85 25.39 11.96
CA ALA A 80 12.04 25.02 11.22
C ALA A 80 12.16 25.69 9.84
N GLU A 81 11.02 25.91 9.16
CA GLU A 81 10.96 26.55 7.84
C GLU A 81 10.90 28.07 7.90
N ASN A 82 10.48 28.65 9.02
CA ASN A 82 10.46 30.09 9.20
C ASN A 82 11.86 30.69 9.00
N ASP A 83 11.96 31.59 8.03
CA ASP A 83 13.12 32.46 7.86
C ASP A 83 12.95 33.64 8.80
N ILE A 84 13.51 33.55 10.00
CA ILE A 84 13.64 34.71 10.89
C ILE A 84 14.77 35.56 10.32
N SER A 85 14.46 36.36 9.29
CA SER A 85 15.37 37.39 8.80
C SER A 85 15.38 38.55 9.80
N GLU A 86 16.23 38.48 10.81
CA GLU A 86 16.71 39.69 11.48
C GLU A 86 18.04 40.05 10.81
N ASP A 87 18.02 41.12 10.00
CA ASP A 87 19.16 41.90 9.51
C ASP A 87 20.56 41.29 9.77
N ASN A 88 20.94 40.27 9.01
CA ASN A 88 22.33 39.80 8.98
C ASN A 88 23.02 40.40 7.76
N ASP A 89 23.63 41.56 7.99
CA ASP A 89 24.68 42.19 7.16
C ASP A 89 26.00 41.39 7.18
N GLU A 90 25.96 40.06 7.26
CA GLU A 90 27.17 39.24 7.19
C GLU A 90 27.35 38.66 5.79
N ASP A 91 28.15 39.42 5.03
CA ASP A 91 29.00 39.03 3.93
C ASP A 91 29.89 37.83 4.33
N ASP A 92 29.29 36.65 4.46
CA ASP A 92 30.01 35.38 4.40
C ASP A 92 29.41 34.56 3.26
N THR A 93 29.90 34.88 2.06
CA THR A 93 29.63 34.18 0.80
C THR A 93 30.31 32.82 0.81
N ASP A 94 29.85 31.95 1.69
CA ASP A 94 30.04 30.51 1.59
C ASP A 94 28.75 29.83 2.02
N THR A 95 27.72 29.96 1.18
CA THR A 95 26.59 29.01 1.13
C THR A 95 27.18 27.65 0.80
N ASP A 96 27.75 26.99 1.80
CA ASP A 96 28.33 25.66 1.73
C ASP A 96 27.27 24.73 1.14
N THR A 97 27.57 24.12 0.00
CA THR A 97 26.71 23.12 -0.65
C THR A 97 26.19 22.05 0.33
N GLY A 98 26.94 21.76 1.41
CA GLY A 98 26.51 20.86 2.48
C GLY A 98 25.45 21.44 3.44
N TYR A 99 25.35 22.76 3.59
CA TYR A 99 24.29 23.45 4.36
C TYR A 99 22.93 23.26 3.67
N ASP A 100 22.87 23.59 2.38
CA ASP A 100 21.64 23.46 1.59
C ASP A 100 21.20 22.01 1.45
N GLN A 101 22.13 21.07 1.24
CA GLN A 101 21.82 19.65 1.15
C GLN A 101 21.21 19.11 2.47
N ARG A 102 21.79 19.45 3.63
CA ARG A 102 21.26 19.00 4.93
C ARG A 102 19.85 19.53 5.19
N ARG A 103 19.60 20.81 4.87
CA ARG A 103 18.26 21.39 4.95
C ARG A 103 17.27 20.66 4.04
N LEU A 104 17.63 20.45 2.77
CA LEU A 104 16.77 19.77 1.81
C LEU A 104 16.46 18.31 2.22
N LEU A 105 17.43 17.59 2.77
CA LEU A 105 17.21 16.24 3.30
C LEU A 105 16.28 16.23 4.52
N ALA A 106 16.34 17.25 5.39
CA ALA A 106 15.38 17.40 6.48
C ALA A 106 13.96 17.65 5.96
N ARG A 107 13.80 18.45 4.90
CA ARG A 107 12.51 18.68 4.22
C ARG A 107 11.96 17.42 3.57
N VAL A 108 12.83 16.58 2.98
CA VAL A 108 12.45 15.26 2.47
C VAL A 108 11.89 14.38 3.59
N SER A 109 12.56 14.33 4.75
CA SER A 109 12.10 13.58 5.93
C SER A 109 10.73 14.09 6.42
N MET A 110 10.61 15.41 6.59
CA MET A 110 9.38 16.08 7.00
C MET A 110 8.21 15.70 6.08
N ASN A 111 8.38 15.89 4.77
CA ASN A 111 7.33 15.64 3.80
C ASN A 111 6.92 14.16 3.78
N GLN A 112 7.87 13.23 3.89
CA GLN A 112 7.56 11.81 4.04
C GLN A 112 6.75 11.52 5.31
N HIS A 113 7.17 12.05 6.45
CA HIS A 113 6.52 11.80 7.74
C HIS A 113 5.10 12.35 7.75
N LEU A 114 4.90 13.59 7.28
CA LEU A 114 3.58 14.18 7.09
C LEU A 114 2.71 13.32 6.16
N ALA A 115 3.22 12.98 4.98
CA ALA A 115 2.47 12.16 4.02
C ALA A 115 2.02 10.82 4.62
N THR A 116 2.89 10.18 5.40
CA THR A 116 2.58 8.92 6.09
C THR A 116 1.45 9.09 7.12
N VAL A 117 1.47 10.17 7.91
CA VAL A 117 0.44 10.42 8.93
C VAL A 117 -0.91 10.75 8.27
N TYR A 118 -0.90 11.61 7.25
CA TYR A 118 -2.10 11.95 6.49
C TYR A 118 -2.71 10.71 5.80
N GLY A 119 -1.90 9.90 5.11
CA GLY A 119 -2.36 8.66 4.48
C GLY A 119 -2.93 7.63 5.48
N ARG A 120 -2.36 7.54 6.68
CA ARG A 120 -2.93 6.69 7.75
C ARG A 120 -4.26 7.23 8.26
N ARG A 121 -4.37 8.56 8.43
CA ARG A 121 -5.61 9.20 8.90
C ARG A 121 -6.75 9.04 7.90
N SER A 122 -6.47 9.12 6.60
CA SER A 122 -7.46 8.82 5.55
C SER A 122 -7.93 7.36 5.55
N GLY A 123 -7.10 6.43 6.03
CA GLY A 123 -7.45 5.00 6.12
C GLY A 123 -8.36 4.64 7.30
N LEU A 124 -8.68 5.59 8.20
CA LEU A 124 -9.52 5.32 9.36
C LEU A 124 -11.00 5.21 8.95
N GLU A 125 -11.65 4.11 9.32
CA GLU A 125 -13.08 3.87 9.07
C GLU A 125 -13.98 4.95 9.67
N THR A 126 -13.53 5.63 10.71
CA THR A 126 -14.26 6.71 11.39
C THR A 126 -14.20 8.05 10.67
N ALA A 127 -13.33 8.22 9.67
CA ALA A 127 -13.21 9.47 8.94
C ALA A 127 -14.35 9.64 7.92
N GLU A 128 -14.89 10.86 7.83
CA GLU A 128 -15.84 11.26 6.77
C GLU A 128 -15.15 11.19 5.40
N ALA A 129 -15.90 10.87 4.33
CA ALA A 129 -15.34 10.68 2.98
C ALA A 129 -14.53 11.89 2.50
N ASP A 130 -15.07 13.11 2.67
CA ASP A 130 -14.39 14.37 2.32
C ASP A 130 -13.06 14.54 3.06
N ALA A 131 -13.01 14.18 4.35
CA ALA A 131 -11.80 14.23 5.14
C ALA A 131 -10.75 13.22 4.65
N ARG A 132 -11.17 12.03 4.20
CA ARG A 132 -10.26 11.03 3.62
C ARG A 132 -9.67 11.52 2.30
N LEU A 133 -10.49 12.11 1.42
CA LEU A 133 -10.04 12.67 0.15
C LEU A 133 -9.04 13.81 0.38
N ALA A 134 -9.35 14.74 1.28
CA ALA A 134 -8.47 15.85 1.64
C ALA A 134 -7.12 15.34 2.19
N ASP A 135 -7.14 14.41 3.13
CA ASP A 135 -5.94 13.83 3.73
C ASP A 135 -5.07 13.10 2.69
N MET A 136 -5.68 12.31 1.82
CA MET A 136 -4.95 11.62 0.77
C MET A 136 -4.35 12.59 -0.26
N THR A 137 -5.05 13.67 -0.58
CA THR A 137 -4.54 14.73 -1.47
C THR A 137 -3.30 15.39 -0.88
N ILE A 138 -3.32 15.71 0.42
CA ILE A 138 -2.16 16.25 1.13
C ILE A 138 -1.01 15.23 1.14
N ALA A 139 -1.31 13.94 1.34
CA ALA A 139 -0.28 12.90 1.30
C ALA A 139 0.41 12.82 -0.08
N ILE A 140 -0.35 12.91 -1.17
CA ILE A 140 0.17 12.95 -2.54
C ILE A 140 1.06 14.17 -2.76
N GLU A 141 0.62 15.36 -2.35
CA GLU A 141 1.40 16.60 -2.45
C GLU A 141 2.74 16.45 -1.73
N LYS A 142 2.74 15.97 -0.49
CA LYS A 142 3.94 15.83 0.32
C LYS A 142 4.90 14.78 -0.23
N TYR A 143 4.41 13.62 -0.70
CA TYR A 143 5.28 12.67 -1.38
C TYR A 143 5.86 13.22 -2.68
N SER A 144 5.09 14.00 -3.44
CA SER A 144 5.55 14.62 -4.68
C SER A 144 6.66 15.65 -4.43
N GLU A 145 6.47 16.55 -3.46
CA GLU A 145 7.51 17.50 -3.04
C GLU A 145 8.79 16.77 -2.58
N SER A 146 8.64 15.71 -1.78
CA SER A 146 9.79 14.90 -1.32
C SER A 146 10.55 14.29 -2.49
N ILE A 147 9.85 13.80 -3.52
CA ILE A 147 10.44 13.19 -4.70
C ILE A 147 11.18 14.24 -5.54
N ASP A 148 10.59 15.43 -5.72
CA ASP A 148 11.19 16.48 -6.52
C ASP A 148 12.48 17.02 -5.86
N ILE A 149 12.48 17.21 -4.54
CA ILE A 149 13.70 17.55 -3.80
C ILE A 149 14.78 16.46 -3.98
N LEU A 150 14.41 15.18 -3.92
CA LEU A 150 15.36 14.08 -4.12
C LEU A 150 15.94 14.05 -5.53
N LYS A 151 15.15 14.38 -6.57
CA LYS A 151 15.66 14.47 -7.94
C LYS A 151 16.62 15.65 -8.12
N ASP A 152 16.34 16.76 -7.46
CA ASP A 152 17.20 17.95 -7.51
C ASP A 152 18.54 17.70 -6.79
N LEU A 153 18.51 17.00 -5.65
CA LEU A 153 19.71 16.61 -4.92
C LEU A 153 20.54 15.55 -5.65
N TYR A 154 19.87 14.61 -6.34
CA TYR A 154 20.49 13.45 -6.97
C TYR A 154 20.04 13.32 -8.43
N PRO A 155 20.44 14.26 -9.32
CA PRO A 155 20.07 14.20 -10.72
C PRO A 155 20.60 12.91 -11.36
N PHE A 156 19.83 12.35 -12.30
CA PHE A 156 20.05 11.03 -12.90
C PHE A 156 21.36 10.84 -13.69
N ASP A 157 22.31 11.78 -13.61
CA ASP A 157 23.58 11.75 -14.31
C ASP A 157 24.76 11.59 -13.31
N THR A 158 25.30 10.37 -13.29
CA THR A 158 26.56 9.93 -12.66
C THR A 158 26.66 9.90 -11.12
N SER A 159 26.83 8.67 -10.61
CA SER A 159 27.24 8.30 -9.23
C SER A 159 26.18 8.27 -8.12
N ILE A 160 24.91 8.01 -8.45
CA ILE A 160 23.87 7.76 -7.42
C ILE A 160 24.29 6.57 -6.54
N GLN A 161 24.35 6.77 -5.22
CA GLN A 161 24.61 5.66 -4.30
C GLN A 161 23.39 4.73 -4.29
N PRO A 162 23.57 3.41 -4.11
CA PRO A 162 22.45 2.46 -4.08
C PRO A 162 21.35 2.85 -3.06
N LEU A 163 21.73 3.51 -1.95
CA LEU A 163 20.81 3.97 -0.91
C LEU A 163 19.83 5.05 -1.40
N ASP A 164 20.27 5.95 -2.30
CA ASP A 164 19.45 7.05 -2.80
C ASP A 164 18.39 6.53 -3.79
N ILE A 165 18.76 5.54 -4.62
CA ILE A 165 17.84 4.83 -5.51
C ILE A 165 16.75 4.12 -4.70
N LEU A 166 17.13 3.39 -3.64
CA LEU A 166 16.17 2.70 -2.78
C LEU A 166 15.21 3.67 -2.09
N THR A 167 15.72 4.82 -1.65
CA THR A 167 14.90 5.87 -1.02
C THR A 167 13.88 6.42 -2.02
N LEU A 168 14.30 6.77 -3.23
CA LEU A 168 13.40 7.25 -4.30
C LEU A 168 12.37 6.20 -4.71
N VAL A 169 12.80 4.94 -4.87
CA VAL A 169 11.91 3.81 -5.20
C VAL A 169 10.83 3.65 -4.13
N GLU A 170 11.20 3.73 -2.85
CA GLU A 170 10.23 3.63 -1.76
C GLU A 170 9.25 4.82 -1.77
N ARG A 171 9.71 6.05 -2.03
CA ARG A 171 8.80 7.22 -2.14
C ARG A 171 7.83 7.09 -3.31
N LEU A 172 8.30 6.62 -4.46
CA LEU A 172 7.45 6.39 -5.63
C LEU A 172 6.41 5.29 -5.37
N LYS A 173 6.75 4.23 -4.62
CA LYS A 173 5.78 3.20 -4.21
C LYS A 173 4.68 3.79 -3.33
N GLN A 174 5.04 4.59 -2.34
CA GLN A 174 4.06 5.23 -1.46
C GLN A 174 3.19 6.24 -2.21
N LEU A 175 3.77 7.03 -3.13
CA LEU A 175 3.01 7.95 -3.98
C LEU A 175 1.99 7.20 -4.85
N ALA A 176 2.40 6.11 -5.52
CA ALA A 176 1.49 5.29 -6.32
C ALA A 176 0.34 4.72 -5.48
N PHE A 177 0.65 4.24 -4.27
CA PHE A 177 -0.34 3.75 -3.31
C PHE A 177 -1.34 4.84 -2.89
N CYS A 178 -0.89 6.07 -2.66
CA CYS A 178 -1.78 7.18 -2.34
C CYS A 178 -2.72 7.53 -3.50
N HIS A 179 -2.22 7.62 -4.74
CA HIS A 179 -3.09 7.83 -5.91
C HIS A 179 -4.11 6.69 -6.08
N GLU A 180 -3.70 5.45 -5.88
CA GLU A 180 -4.61 4.29 -5.95
C GLU A 180 -5.76 4.40 -4.94
N HIS A 181 -5.47 4.74 -3.69
CA HIS A 181 -6.50 4.89 -2.66
C HIS A 181 -7.34 6.16 -2.80
N LEU A 182 -6.78 7.25 -3.30
CA LEU A 182 -7.56 8.44 -3.66
C LEU A 182 -8.59 8.08 -4.74
N ALA A 183 -8.15 7.36 -5.78
CA ALA A 183 -8.99 6.91 -6.86
C ALA A 183 -10.06 5.90 -6.40
N ASP A 184 -9.74 5.00 -5.46
CA ASP A 184 -10.73 4.11 -4.83
C ASP A 184 -11.85 4.91 -4.15
N ALA A 185 -11.50 5.94 -3.38
CA ALA A 185 -12.46 6.79 -2.69
C ALA A 185 -13.32 7.60 -3.69
N MET A 186 -12.70 8.20 -4.70
CA MET A 186 -13.39 8.91 -5.77
C MET A 186 -14.35 7.99 -6.55
N ALA A 187 -13.94 6.75 -6.83
CA ALA A 187 -14.76 5.77 -7.53
C ALA A 187 -16.01 5.38 -6.73
N LEU A 188 -15.89 5.24 -5.41
CA LEU A 188 -17.03 4.97 -4.52
C LEU A 188 -18.06 6.10 -4.53
N ASP A 189 -17.60 7.34 -4.62
CA ASP A 189 -18.47 8.53 -4.71
C ASP A 189 -18.96 8.79 -6.14
N GLY A 190 -18.55 7.98 -7.12
CA GLY A 190 -18.95 8.11 -8.53
C GLY A 190 -18.33 9.32 -9.23
N SER A 191 -17.18 9.81 -8.77
CA SER A 191 -16.48 10.93 -9.39
C SER A 191 -15.84 10.55 -10.73
N ASP A 192 -16.05 11.39 -11.74
CA ASP A 192 -15.47 11.24 -13.09
C ASP A 192 -13.93 11.34 -13.10
N GLU A 193 -13.33 11.87 -12.04
CA GLU A 193 -11.87 12.06 -11.93
C GLU A 193 -11.12 10.78 -11.55
N ALA A 194 -11.82 9.75 -11.05
CA ALA A 194 -11.23 8.53 -10.53
C ALA A 194 -10.31 7.81 -11.56
N GLU A 195 -10.74 7.73 -12.82
CA GLU A 195 -9.95 7.09 -13.88
C GLU A 195 -8.62 7.82 -14.09
N SER A 196 -8.64 9.16 -14.10
CA SER A 196 -7.44 9.98 -14.28
C SER A 196 -6.45 9.75 -13.15
N THR A 197 -6.93 9.67 -11.91
CA THR A 197 -6.12 9.42 -10.73
C THR A 197 -5.54 8.00 -10.72
N TYR A 198 -6.29 6.98 -11.16
CA TYR A 198 -5.72 5.64 -11.37
C TYR A 198 -4.61 5.64 -12.44
N LYS A 199 -4.77 6.41 -13.52
CA LYS A 199 -3.74 6.53 -14.56
C LYS A 199 -2.46 7.19 -14.06
N GLU A 200 -2.55 8.13 -13.11
CA GLU A 200 -1.37 8.68 -12.43
C GLU A 200 -0.62 7.60 -11.64
N ALA A 201 -1.34 6.76 -10.89
CA ALA A 201 -0.76 5.62 -10.19
C ALA A 201 -0.06 4.65 -11.16
N LEU A 202 -0.68 4.32 -12.30
CA LEU A 202 -0.08 3.48 -13.34
C LEU A 202 1.18 4.09 -13.95
N ALA A 203 1.18 5.41 -14.18
CA ALA A 203 2.35 6.12 -14.71
C ALA A 203 3.53 6.07 -13.73
N ILE A 204 3.27 6.14 -12.42
CA ILE A 204 4.30 5.97 -11.40
C ILE A 204 4.80 4.52 -11.38
N GLN A 205 3.90 3.53 -11.42
CA GLN A 205 4.28 2.12 -11.45
C GLN A 205 5.10 1.75 -12.69
N ALA A 206 4.84 2.37 -13.85
CA ALA A 206 5.66 2.20 -15.04
C ALA A 206 7.13 2.62 -14.81
N LYS A 207 7.35 3.68 -14.01
CA LYS A 207 8.72 4.12 -13.62
C LYS A 207 9.39 3.14 -12.66
N LEU A 208 8.60 2.41 -11.87
CA LEU A 208 9.08 1.44 -10.88
C LEU A 208 9.39 0.06 -11.48
N PHE A 209 8.89 -0.25 -12.68
CA PHE A 209 8.89 -1.60 -13.26
C PHE A 209 10.28 -2.28 -13.28
N GLN A 210 11.36 -1.53 -13.49
CA GLN A 210 12.72 -2.08 -13.51
C GLN A 210 13.37 -2.24 -12.13
N TYR A 211 12.72 -1.76 -11.07
CA TYR A 211 13.28 -1.66 -9.72
C TYR A 211 12.48 -2.44 -8.67
N ALA A 212 11.21 -2.76 -8.93
CA ALA A 212 10.35 -3.47 -8.00
C ALA A 212 9.18 -4.15 -8.72
N ASP A 213 8.63 -5.18 -8.09
CA ASP A 213 7.34 -5.74 -8.50
C ASP A 213 6.25 -4.66 -8.44
N THR A 214 5.47 -4.57 -9.51
CA THR A 214 4.43 -3.55 -9.67
C THR A 214 3.04 -4.17 -9.60
N ASN A 215 2.08 -3.45 -9.03
CA ASN A 215 0.68 -3.91 -8.92
C ASN A 215 -0.20 -3.43 -10.09
N ARG A 216 0.36 -3.32 -11.31
CA ARG A 216 -0.28 -2.66 -12.46
C ARG A 216 -1.59 -3.34 -12.83
N GLY A 217 -1.58 -4.67 -12.88
CA GLY A 217 -2.77 -5.47 -13.17
C GLY A 217 -3.92 -5.24 -12.19
N GLU A 218 -3.65 -4.98 -10.90
CA GLU A 218 -4.72 -4.65 -9.94
C GLU A 218 -5.33 -3.28 -10.20
N ILE A 219 -4.50 -2.27 -10.46
CA ILE A 219 -5.00 -0.92 -10.74
C ILE A 219 -5.85 -0.94 -12.02
N ILE A 220 -5.40 -1.62 -13.07
CA ILE A 220 -6.18 -1.75 -14.30
C ILE A 220 -7.54 -2.45 -14.03
N ARG A 221 -7.56 -3.47 -13.16
CA ARG A 221 -8.83 -4.11 -12.75
C ARG A 221 -9.74 -3.19 -11.96
N LYS A 222 -9.17 -2.31 -11.11
CA LYS A 222 -9.94 -1.28 -10.39
C LYS A 222 -10.60 -0.30 -11.36
N ILE A 223 -9.89 0.13 -12.42
CA ILE A 223 -10.49 0.96 -13.48
C ILE A 223 -11.61 0.18 -14.18
N GLY A 224 -11.41 -1.09 -14.53
CA GLY A 224 -12.46 -1.94 -15.10
C GLY A 224 -13.71 -2.02 -14.22
N ARG A 225 -13.53 -2.21 -12.90
CA ARG A 225 -14.64 -2.21 -11.92
C ARG A 225 -15.38 -0.89 -11.85
N TYR A 226 -14.66 0.23 -11.89
CA TYR A 226 -15.25 1.56 -11.90
C TYR A 226 -16.21 1.75 -13.09
N TYR A 227 -15.79 1.36 -14.30
CA TYR A 227 -16.67 1.42 -15.49
C TYR A 227 -17.84 0.44 -15.44
N GLU A 228 -17.60 -0.77 -14.93
CA GLU A 228 -18.63 -1.79 -14.77
C GLU A 228 -19.75 -1.32 -13.82
N GLN A 229 -19.37 -0.73 -12.67
CA GLN A 229 -20.30 -0.26 -11.64
C GLN A 229 -21.12 0.96 -12.07
N ASN A 230 -20.50 1.88 -12.81
CA ASN A 230 -21.16 3.11 -13.26
C ASN A 230 -22.08 2.92 -14.47
N GLN A 231 -22.24 1.67 -14.97
CA GLN A 231 -23.09 1.26 -16.10
C GLN A 231 -22.96 2.08 -17.39
N SER A 232 -21.95 2.95 -17.46
CA SER A 232 -21.87 3.97 -18.51
C SER A 232 -21.11 3.44 -19.74
N ASP A 233 -20.24 2.44 -19.57
CA ASP A 233 -19.50 1.82 -20.68
C ASP A 233 -18.93 0.42 -20.34
N GLN A 234 -19.73 -0.62 -20.61
CA GLN A 234 -19.31 -2.02 -20.41
C GLN A 234 -18.23 -2.48 -21.39
N GLU A 235 -18.14 -1.84 -22.56
CA GLU A 235 -17.12 -2.16 -23.55
C GLU A 235 -15.75 -1.69 -23.06
N THR A 236 -15.68 -0.49 -22.48
CA THR A 236 -14.48 0.02 -21.81
C THR A 236 -14.10 -0.84 -20.60
N ALA A 237 -15.07 -1.27 -19.79
CA ALA A 237 -14.80 -2.20 -18.68
C ALA A 237 -14.14 -3.51 -19.17
N ILE A 238 -14.70 -4.13 -20.23
CA ILE A 238 -14.14 -5.33 -20.84
C ILE A 238 -12.71 -5.07 -21.35
N SER A 239 -12.46 -3.94 -22.02
CA SER A 239 -11.12 -3.58 -22.51
C SER A 239 -10.09 -3.52 -21.38
N TYR A 240 -10.42 -2.87 -20.26
CA TYR A 240 -9.53 -2.80 -19.10
C TYR A 240 -9.30 -4.18 -18.47
N TYR A 241 -10.34 -5.00 -18.34
CA TYR A 241 -10.16 -6.36 -17.83
C TYR A 241 -9.28 -7.24 -18.74
N GLN A 242 -9.37 -7.08 -20.06
CA GLN A 242 -8.48 -7.75 -21.02
C GLN A 242 -7.03 -7.26 -20.87
N GLU A 243 -6.82 -5.96 -20.72
CA GLU A 243 -5.50 -5.39 -20.47
C GLU A 243 -4.90 -5.92 -19.17
N ALA A 244 -5.70 -6.00 -18.10
CA ALA A 244 -5.23 -6.48 -16.81
C ALA A 244 -4.73 -7.92 -16.80
N VAL A 245 -5.41 -8.84 -17.49
CA VAL A 245 -4.97 -10.24 -17.57
C VAL A 245 -3.68 -10.39 -18.38
N ASN A 246 -3.42 -9.49 -19.34
CA ASN A 246 -2.16 -9.46 -20.10
C ASN A 246 -0.97 -8.96 -19.26
N GLU A 247 -1.22 -8.09 -18.28
CA GLU A 247 -0.20 -7.57 -17.37
C GLU A 247 0.12 -8.54 -16.21
N SER A 248 -0.82 -9.39 -15.80
CA SER A 248 -0.63 -10.35 -14.72
C SER A 248 -1.37 -11.66 -15.01
N LEU A 249 -0.64 -12.69 -15.42
CA LEU A 249 -1.22 -13.96 -15.92
C LEU A 249 -1.43 -15.03 -14.82
N GLU A 250 -0.76 -14.95 -13.68
CA GLU A 250 -0.66 -16.07 -12.72
C GLU A 250 -1.06 -15.66 -11.30
N SER A 251 -2.24 -15.04 -11.15
CA SER A 251 -2.77 -14.69 -9.82
C SER A 251 -4.23 -15.12 -9.66
N ALA A 252 -4.66 -15.33 -8.41
CA ALA A 252 -6.08 -15.55 -8.09
C ALA A 252 -6.99 -14.41 -8.61
N ALA A 253 -6.44 -13.19 -8.68
CA ALA A 253 -7.12 -12.05 -9.25
C ALA A 253 -7.29 -12.18 -10.77
N THR A 254 -6.31 -12.75 -11.48
CA THR A 254 -6.39 -13.07 -12.91
C THR A 254 -7.51 -14.06 -13.19
N ILE A 255 -7.62 -15.13 -12.39
CA ILE A 255 -8.71 -16.12 -12.50
C ILE A 255 -10.07 -15.44 -12.34
N THR A 256 -10.23 -14.61 -11.30
CA THR A 256 -11.47 -13.85 -11.06
C THR A 256 -11.80 -12.93 -12.23
N THR A 257 -10.78 -12.32 -12.84
CA THR A 257 -10.94 -11.41 -13.98
C THR A 257 -11.38 -12.14 -15.24
N TYR A 258 -10.85 -13.33 -15.50
CA TYR A 258 -11.36 -14.17 -16.60
C TYR A 258 -12.82 -14.57 -16.41
N TYR A 259 -13.25 -14.87 -15.18
CA TYR A 259 -14.68 -15.08 -14.90
C TYR A 259 -15.52 -13.83 -15.17
N THR A 260 -15.06 -12.66 -14.74
CA THR A 260 -15.73 -11.38 -15.03
C THR A 260 -15.81 -11.12 -16.54
N LEU A 261 -14.72 -11.32 -17.27
CA LEU A 261 -14.69 -11.20 -18.74
C LEU A 261 -15.69 -12.14 -19.41
N GLY A 262 -15.73 -13.42 -19.00
CA GLY A 262 -16.70 -14.38 -19.52
C GLY A 262 -18.14 -13.93 -19.27
N ARG A 263 -18.45 -13.50 -18.04
CA ARG A 263 -19.79 -13.00 -17.69
C ARG A 263 -20.19 -11.78 -18.52
N LEU A 264 -19.34 -10.75 -18.56
CA LEU A 264 -19.63 -9.52 -19.30
C LEU A 264 -19.75 -9.77 -20.80
N THR A 265 -18.97 -10.72 -21.35
CA THR A 265 -19.05 -11.08 -22.77
C THR A 265 -20.38 -11.77 -23.12
N VAL A 266 -20.90 -12.64 -22.25
CA VAL A 266 -22.25 -13.22 -22.44
C VAL A 266 -23.32 -12.14 -22.32
N GLU A 267 -23.28 -11.36 -21.24
CA GLU A 267 -24.33 -10.39 -20.90
C GLU A 267 -24.43 -9.24 -21.91
N TRP A 268 -23.30 -8.76 -22.45
CA TRP A 268 -23.25 -7.52 -23.23
C TRP A 268 -22.78 -7.68 -24.67
N LYS A 269 -21.97 -8.70 -24.98
CA LYS A 269 -21.53 -8.98 -26.36
C LYS A 269 -22.34 -10.10 -27.03
N GLU A 270 -23.15 -10.84 -26.26
CA GLU A 270 -23.91 -12.01 -26.71
C GLU A 270 -23.03 -13.08 -27.40
N ASP A 271 -21.71 -13.09 -27.12
CA ASP A 271 -20.73 -13.98 -27.73
C ASP A 271 -20.37 -15.13 -26.77
N SER A 272 -21.12 -16.23 -26.90
CA SER A 272 -20.94 -17.42 -26.06
C SER A 272 -19.63 -18.17 -26.34
N ASP A 273 -19.09 -18.06 -27.55
CA ASP A 273 -17.84 -18.73 -27.94
C ASP A 273 -16.65 -18.03 -27.30
N ALA A 274 -16.60 -16.69 -27.39
CA ALA A 274 -15.58 -15.88 -26.72
C ALA A 274 -15.66 -16.00 -25.19
N ALA A 275 -16.87 -16.03 -24.62
CA ALA A 275 -17.03 -16.24 -23.19
C ALA A 275 -16.52 -17.61 -22.73
N SER A 276 -16.79 -18.67 -23.50
CA SER A 276 -16.29 -20.02 -23.21
C SER A 276 -14.76 -20.07 -23.23
N ALA A 277 -14.10 -19.30 -24.11
CA ALA A 277 -12.65 -19.19 -24.11
C ALA A 277 -12.13 -18.61 -22.78
N TYR A 278 -12.72 -17.52 -22.26
CA TYR A 278 -12.30 -16.95 -20.97
C TYR A 278 -12.51 -17.91 -19.79
N TYR A 279 -13.65 -18.61 -19.73
CA TYR A 279 -13.88 -19.60 -18.67
C TYR A 279 -12.88 -20.78 -18.73
N ASN A 280 -12.49 -21.20 -19.93
CA ASN A 280 -11.48 -22.24 -20.11
C ASN A 280 -10.09 -21.78 -19.63
N GLU A 281 -9.69 -20.54 -19.89
CA GLU A 281 -8.43 -19.99 -19.37
C GLU A 281 -8.45 -19.88 -17.84
N ALA A 282 -9.55 -19.43 -17.24
CA ALA A 282 -9.73 -19.45 -15.78
C ALA A 282 -9.59 -20.87 -15.21
N TYR A 283 -10.24 -21.85 -15.83
CA TYR A 283 -10.19 -23.25 -15.42
C TYR A 283 -8.78 -23.85 -15.54
N LYS A 284 -8.04 -23.48 -16.59
CA LYS A 284 -6.65 -23.92 -16.79
C LYS A 284 -5.76 -23.42 -15.65
N LEU A 285 -5.81 -22.13 -15.32
CA LEU A 285 -5.04 -21.54 -14.23
C LEU A 285 -5.33 -22.19 -12.87
N ILE A 286 -6.61 -22.45 -12.55
CA ILE A 286 -7.01 -23.16 -11.32
C ILE A 286 -6.37 -24.56 -11.23
N ASN A 287 -6.25 -25.24 -12.36
CA ASN A 287 -5.65 -26.57 -12.42
C ASN A 287 -4.12 -26.54 -12.40
N GLU A 288 -3.50 -25.51 -12.97
CA GLU A 288 -2.05 -25.28 -12.91
C GLU A 288 -1.59 -24.96 -11.49
N ASP A 289 -2.31 -24.14 -10.73
CA ASP A 289 -2.04 -23.88 -9.29
C ASP A 289 -2.09 -25.17 -8.46
N ASN A 290 -3.07 -26.03 -8.73
CA ASN A 290 -3.14 -27.36 -8.12
C ASN A 290 -2.02 -28.30 -8.59
N THR A 291 -1.50 -28.10 -9.79
CA THR A 291 -0.40 -28.90 -10.35
C THR A 291 0.94 -28.50 -9.74
N ILE A 292 1.18 -27.22 -9.46
CA ILE A 292 2.35 -26.72 -8.72
C ILE A 292 2.32 -27.25 -7.28
N LEU A 293 1.18 -27.19 -6.59
CA LEU A 293 1.01 -27.78 -5.25
C LEU A 293 1.25 -29.30 -5.26
N LYS A 294 0.73 -30.02 -6.28
CA LYS A 294 0.99 -31.46 -6.48
C LYS A 294 2.44 -31.76 -6.84
N ALA A 295 3.12 -30.90 -7.59
CA ALA A 295 4.52 -31.03 -7.96
C ALA A 295 5.44 -30.81 -6.75
N ILE A 296 5.19 -29.77 -5.94
CA ILE A 296 5.89 -29.51 -4.67
C ILE A 296 5.64 -30.67 -3.69
N MET A 297 4.42 -31.20 -3.62
CA MET A 297 4.13 -32.39 -2.81
C MET A 297 4.88 -33.64 -3.30
N ARG A 298 5.00 -33.86 -4.61
CA ARG A 298 5.80 -34.97 -5.18
C ARG A 298 7.31 -34.79 -4.94
N GLU A 299 7.81 -33.56 -4.97
CA GLU A 299 9.22 -33.24 -4.74
C GLU A 299 9.59 -33.35 -3.25
N LYS A 300 8.72 -32.88 -2.34
CA LYS A 300 8.97 -32.88 -0.89
C LYS A 300 8.51 -34.14 -0.15
N CYS A 301 7.64 -34.95 -0.75
CA CYS A 301 7.20 -36.24 -0.23
C CYS A 301 7.36 -37.33 -1.32
N PRO A 302 8.55 -37.94 -1.45
CA PRO A 302 8.81 -38.97 -2.47
C PRO A 302 8.07 -40.30 -2.23
N THR A 303 7.34 -40.45 -1.12
CA THR A 303 6.67 -41.71 -0.72
C THR A 303 5.33 -41.99 -1.40
N ILE A 304 4.95 -41.26 -2.44
CA ILE A 304 3.80 -41.62 -3.28
C ILE A 304 4.30 -42.02 -4.68
N GLN A 305 5.09 -43.09 -4.73
CA GLN A 305 5.19 -43.94 -5.91
C GLN A 305 4.48 -45.26 -5.60
N ASP A 306 3.52 -45.59 -6.46
CA ASP A 306 2.90 -46.89 -6.70
C ASP A 306 2.59 -47.80 -5.48
N SER A 307 1.32 -47.83 -5.10
CA SER A 307 0.67 -49.11 -4.76
C SER A 307 -0.44 -49.38 -5.76
N SER A 308 -0.04 -50.06 -6.83
CA SER A 308 -0.92 -50.72 -7.77
C SER A 308 -1.44 -52.06 -7.18
N HIS A 309 -2.70 -52.40 -7.51
CA HIS A 309 -3.28 -53.76 -7.65
C HIS A 309 -4.00 -54.44 -6.47
N SER A 310 -5.31 -54.66 -6.63
CA SER A 310 -6.00 -55.98 -6.55
C SER A 310 -7.50 -55.78 -6.91
N GLU A 311 -7.94 -56.19 -8.11
CA GLU A 311 -8.92 -57.29 -8.35
C GLU A 311 -10.20 -56.67 -8.96
N GLY A 312 -10.83 -57.14 -10.04
CA GLY A 312 -10.62 -58.24 -10.96
C GLY A 312 -11.82 -58.22 -11.94
N ASP A 313 -11.56 -58.40 -13.23
CA ASP A 313 -12.60 -58.74 -14.22
C ASP A 313 -13.16 -60.13 -13.90
N ASP A 314 -14.49 -60.31 -13.89
CA ASP A 314 -15.12 -61.46 -14.54
C ASP A 314 -16.64 -61.29 -14.73
N LYS A 315 -17.07 -61.62 -15.95
CA LYS A 315 -18.46 -61.77 -16.41
C LYS A 315 -19.10 -63.04 -15.81
N VAL A 316 -20.44 -63.11 -15.77
CA VAL A 316 -21.32 -64.23 -16.22
C VAL A 316 -22.74 -64.05 -15.62
N VAL A 317 -23.74 -63.67 -16.44
CA VAL A 317 -24.85 -64.47 -17.01
C VAL A 317 -26.19 -64.33 -16.27
N GLN A 318 -27.23 -64.17 -17.09
CA GLN A 318 -28.66 -64.16 -16.83
C GLN A 318 -29.14 -65.36 -15.98
N GLU A 319 -30.17 -65.16 -15.15
CA GLU A 319 -31.39 -65.97 -15.25
C GLU A 319 -32.56 -65.35 -14.49
N SER A 320 -33.70 -65.41 -15.16
CA SER A 320 -35.06 -65.09 -14.75
C SER A 320 -35.58 -65.95 -13.60
N SER A 321 -36.42 -65.39 -12.74
CA SER A 321 -37.69 -66.05 -12.37
C SER A 321 -38.66 -65.11 -11.67
N GLU A 322 -39.87 -65.16 -12.20
CA GLU A 322 -41.11 -64.66 -11.63
C GLU A 322 -41.33 -65.22 -10.22
N ASN A 323 -41.91 -64.44 -9.29
CA ASN A 323 -43.17 -64.87 -8.67
C ASN A 323 -43.94 -63.73 -8.01
N LYS A 324 -45.26 -63.85 -8.15
CA LYS A 324 -46.31 -62.95 -7.67
C LYS A 324 -46.64 -63.21 -6.18
N ARG A 325 -47.34 -62.22 -5.61
CA ARG A 325 -48.58 -62.33 -4.80
C ARG A 325 -48.49 -62.45 -3.26
N GLY A 326 -49.45 -61.74 -2.63
CA GLY A 326 -49.83 -61.75 -1.21
C GLY A 326 -49.70 -60.34 -0.63
N GLU A 327 -50.67 -59.41 -0.74
CA GLU A 327 -52.03 -59.40 -0.18
C GLU A 327 -52.13 -59.74 1.32
N ASP A 328 -52.86 -58.87 2.02
CA ASP A 328 -53.56 -59.01 3.31
C ASP A 328 -52.82 -58.57 4.60
N THR A 329 -53.14 -57.40 5.19
CA THR A 329 -54.35 -56.90 5.92
C THR A 329 -54.16 -56.95 7.44
N THR A 330 -55.03 -56.20 8.16
CA THR A 330 -55.24 -56.08 9.62
C THR A 330 -54.39 -54.97 10.27
N GLU A 331 -54.94 -53.82 10.70
CA GLU A 331 -55.98 -53.49 11.71
C GLU A 331 -55.27 -52.75 12.86
N ASN A 332 -55.53 -51.45 13.07
CA ASN A 332 -56.59 -50.85 13.89
C ASN A 332 -56.08 -50.39 15.26
N ALA A 333 -56.84 -49.41 15.79
CA ALA A 333 -56.85 -48.82 17.14
C ALA A 333 -55.76 -47.76 17.42
N GLU A 334 -56.08 -46.46 17.43
CA GLU A 334 -56.91 -45.68 18.38
C GLU A 334 -56.18 -45.26 19.66
N ASN A 335 -56.06 -43.93 19.82
CA ASN A 335 -56.37 -43.11 21.01
C ASN A 335 -55.35 -41.97 21.15
N THR A 336 -55.71 -40.73 20.77
CA THR A 336 -56.38 -39.71 21.59
C THR A 336 -55.64 -39.40 22.89
N LEU A 337 -55.14 -38.16 23.01
CA LEU A 337 -55.54 -37.17 24.02
C LEU A 337 -54.47 -36.06 24.15
N GLU A 338 -54.74 -34.93 23.50
CA GLU A 338 -54.59 -33.59 24.10
C GLU A 338 -55.56 -33.46 25.31
N PRO A 339 -55.58 -32.37 26.13
CA PRO A 339 -55.01 -31.02 25.99
C PRO A 339 -54.21 -30.60 27.25
N SER A 340 -53.64 -29.40 27.44
CA SER A 340 -54.18 -28.03 27.60
C SER A 340 -52.99 -27.20 28.17
N GLU A 341 -52.76 -25.91 27.96
CA GLU A 341 -53.54 -24.71 27.63
C GLU A 341 -52.71 -23.75 26.75
#